data_AF-A0A0V0V4H0-F1
#
_entry.id   AF-A0A0V0V4H0-F1
#
_cell.length_a   1.000
_cell.length_b   1.000
_cell.length_c   1.000
_cell.angle_alpha   90.00
_cell.angle_beta   90.00
_cell.angle_gamma   90.00
#
_symmetry.space_group_name_H-M   'P 1'
#
loop_
_entity.id
_entity.type
_entity.pdbx_description
1 polymer ?
#
loop_
_entity_poly.entity_id
_entity_poly.type
_entity_poly.pdbx_seq_one_letter_code
_entity_poly.pdbx_strand_id
1 'polypeptide(L)'
;MEQRRKFHRPVLVRVVLVSVTLEILMVFSSSPAAFFTLVRSRGADAYLITRGHLDADIRPVQCDIRYGWIRRGKRRAESQRAEQQKTANTTKLVAFHQLVRLLCCHSSSSPNKLVRPFKLRIVNFRRFCFLELLNLKKMLSIVQFITDAFKRKKQKFTLESVLAEFILDNDALRRMMYIMDRQMTSGLAGGLKESTIAMLPSFVPVLPDGTECGKYMAIDLGGTNLRVMLMNIAANADDTTAESCNFRMPQNAMTGTGEELFDFIASCMESVLRNKKLLDEPIKMGFTFSYPCDQTSLCSAKLLRWTKGFNASGVEGEDVVKLLQTAIHKRNLKITVMALMNDTVGTQVATAHDMRQCELGVIVATGTNASYMEDVKKIPKLKDVDFPYEKMIIDTEWGGFGDGGEAEFIKTQYDRIVDERSVHPGVQW
;
A
#
# COMPACT_ATOMS: atom_id res chain seq x y z
N MET A 1 -37.68 -30.18 33.53
CA MET A 1 -37.67 -28.73 33.83
C MET A 1 -36.51 -28.54 34.78
N GLU A 2 -35.39 -27.89 34.47
CA GLU A 2 -35.19 -26.62 33.78
C GLU A 2 -33.71 -26.55 33.35
N GLN A 3 -33.43 -26.28 32.08
CA GLN A 3 -32.07 -26.10 31.55
C GLN A 3 -31.53 -24.73 31.97
N ARG A 4 -30.45 -24.68 32.76
CA ARG A 4 -29.64 -23.46 32.90
C ARG A 4 -28.51 -23.48 31.87
N ARG A 5 -28.65 -22.67 30.82
CA ARG A 5 -27.60 -22.32 29.85
C ARG A 5 -26.44 -21.63 30.58
N LYS A 6 -25.26 -22.24 30.59
CA LYS A 6 -23.99 -21.59 30.95
C LYS A 6 -23.48 -20.81 29.74
N PHE A 7 -23.64 -19.48 29.75
CA PHE A 7 -22.92 -18.61 28.83
C PHE A 7 -21.42 -18.69 29.15
N HIS A 8 -20.60 -19.07 28.16
CA HIS A 8 -19.14 -18.93 28.26
C HIS A 8 -18.77 -17.44 28.22
N ARG A 9 -17.92 -17.03 29.16
CA ARG A 9 -17.34 -15.68 29.21
C ARG A 9 -16.38 -15.50 28.02
N PRO A 10 -16.24 -14.30 27.45
CA PRO A 10 -15.21 -14.03 26.45
C PRO A 10 -13.82 -14.21 27.10
N VAL A 11 -12.96 -14.98 26.45
CA VAL A 11 -11.53 -15.09 26.78
C VAL A 11 -10.85 -13.82 26.28
N LEU A 12 -10.29 -13.05 27.21
CA LEU A 12 -9.51 -11.86 26.92
C LEU A 12 -8.13 -12.30 26.41
N VAL A 13 -7.88 -12.16 25.10
CA VAL A 13 -6.54 -12.32 24.53
C VAL A 13 -5.75 -11.06 24.85
N ARG A 14 -4.74 -11.17 25.73
CA ARG A 14 -3.77 -10.10 26.00
C ARG A 14 -2.80 -10.02 24.82
N VAL A 15 -3.02 -9.06 23.92
CA VAL A 15 -1.97 -8.59 23.01
C VAL A 15 -1.12 -7.60 23.79
N VAL A 16 0.14 -7.96 24.06
CA VAL A 16 1.13 -7.04 24.63
C VAL A 16 1.57 -6.09 23.51
N LEU A 17 0.87 -4.97 23.37
CA LEU A 17 1.33 -3.83 22.58
C LEU A 17 2.38 -3.07 23.41
N VAL A 18 3.65 -3.13 22.98
CA VAL A 18 4.68 -2.24 23.49
C VAL A 18 4.32 -0.82 23.06
N SER A 19 3.76 -0.04 23.99
CA SER A 19 3.39 1.35 23.77
C SER A 19 4.63 2.22 23.54
N VAL A 20 4.74 2.82 22.35
CA VAL A 20 5.53 4.02 22.13
C VAL A 20 4.65 5.02 21.41
N THR A 21 4.28 6.09 22.10
CA THR A 21 3.63 7.26 21.52
C THR A 21 4.67 8.05 20.72
N LEU A 22 4.48 8.19 19.41
CA LEU A 22 5.31 9.03 18.53
C LEU A 22 4.55 10.35 18.28
N GLU A 23 5.03 11.46 18.82
CA GLU A 23 4.61 12.80 18.37
C GLU A 23 5.51 13.24 17.22
N ILE A 24 4.95 13.36 16.02
CA ILE A 24 5.65 13.85 14.82
C ILE A 24 5.35 15.34 14.66
N LEU A 25 6.38 16.19 14.79
CA LEU A 25 6.32 17.60 14.40
C LEU A 25 6.74 17.72 12.93
N MET A 26 5.79 17.89 12.01
CA MET A 26 6.10 18.15 10.60
C MET A 26 6.39 19.64 10.37
N VAL A 27 7.62 19.96 9.92
CA VAL A 27 7.99 21.28 9.40
C VAL A 27 8.18 21.16 7.89
N PHE A 28 7.36 21.87 7.11
CA PHE A 28 7.50 21.91 5.65
C PHE A 28 8.57 22.94 5.24
N SER A 29 9.56 22.48 4.48
CA SER A 29 10.54 23.34 3.78
C SER A 29 10.45 23.11 2.28
N SER A 30 10.47 24.21 1.52
CA SER A 30 10.37 24.23 0.06
C SER A 30 11.77 24.18 -0.58
N SER A 31 12.42 23.01 -0.64
CA SER A 31 13.52 22.73 -1.58
C SER A 31 13.79 21.22 -1.71
N PRO A 32 14.02 20.67 -2.92
CA PRO A 32 14.12 19.23 -3.14
C PRO A 32 15.58 18.75 -3.05
N ALA A 33 16.07 18.45 -1.85
CA ALA A 33 17.16 17.49 -1.57
C ALA A 33 17.59 17.55 -0.09
N ALA A 34 17.02 16.69 0.76
CA ALA A 34 17.65 16.25 2.01
C ALA A 34 16.87 15.05 2.58
N PHE A 35 17.51 13.88 2.64
CA PHE A 35 17.06 12.75 3.47
C PHE A 35 17.71 12.87 4.85
N PHE A 36 16.92 12.73 5.91
CA PHE A 36 17.42 12.66 7.29
C PHE A 36 17.17 11.26 7.86
N THR A 37 18.20 10.65 8.44
CA THR A 37 18.09 9.41 9.24
C THR A 37 18.26 9.78 10.71
N LEU A 38 17.25 9.49 11.53
CA LEU A 38 17.32 9.67 12.98
C LEU A 38 17.88 8.39 13.63
N VAL A 39 18.93 8.51 14.46
CA VAL A 39 19.43 7.43 15.32
C VAL A 39 19.12 7.77 16.76
N ARG A 40 18.55 6.80 17.48
CA ARG A 40 18.16 6.89 18.90
C ARG A 40 19.39 7.08 19.80
N SER A 41 19.32 8.01 20.76
CA SER A 41 20.22 8.09 21.91
C SER A 41 19.40 8.30 23.20
N ARG A 42 19.77 7.60 24.27
CA ARG A 42 19.20 7.80 25.62
C ARG A 42 19.87 9.02 26.27
N GLY A 43 19.08 9.96 26.78
CA GLY A 43 19.57 11.12 27.53
C GLY A 43 19.37 12.42 26.76
N ALA A 44 18.97 13.47 27.48
CA ALA A 44 18.62 14.78 26.94
C ALA A 44 19.85 15.49 26.35
N ASP A 45 20.13 15.27 25.06
CA ASP A 45 20.82 16.19 24.14
C ASP A 45 20.70 15.62 22.72
N ALA A 46 20.25 16.43 21.76
CA ALA A 46 20.10 16.05 20.35
C ALA A 46 21.17 16.75 19.49
N TYR A 47 21.91 15.97 18.68
CA TYR A 47 22.93 16.48 17.75
C TYR A 47 22.52 16.26 16.30
N LEU A 48 22.73 17.27 15.45
CA LEU A 48 22.53 17.20 14.00
C LEU A 48 23.84 16.75 13.34
N ILE A 49 23.83 15.68 12.55
CA ILE A 49 25.00 15.25 11.75
C ILE A 49 24.60 15.20 10.27
N THR A 50 25.28 16.00 9.43
CA THR A 50 25.20 15.93 7.98
C THR A 50 26.43 15.18 7.45
N ARG A 51 26.24 14.14 6.62
CA ARG A 51 27.35 13.37 6.06
C ARG A 51 27.93 14.09 4.83
N GLY A 52 29.13 14.62 4.96
CA GLY A 52 30.02 15.03 3.86
C GLY A 52 31.45 15.02 4.38
N HIS A 53 32.32 14.25 3.72
CA HIS A 53 33.77 14.07 3.91
C HIS A 53 34.39 14.29 5.31
N LEU A 54 35.02 13.24 5.84
CA LEU A 54 36.02 13.32 6.90
C LEU A 54 37.12 14.34 6.51
N ASP A 55 37.15 15.49 7.19
CA ASP A 55 38.36 16.08 7.80
C ASP A 55 38.05 17.37 8.58
N ALA A 56 38.61 17.44 9.80
CA ALA A 56 38.89 18.61 10.66
C ALA A 56 37.77 19.40 11.39
N ASP A 57 37.97 19.48 12.73
CA ASP A 57 37.56 20.47 13.75
C ASP A 57 36.08 20.86 13.97
N ILE A 58 35.54 20.37 15.10
CA ILE A 58 34.24 20.73 15.68
C ILE A 58 34.41 21.92 16.65
N ARG A 59 33.67 23.02 16.44
CA ARG A 59 33.36 24.02 17.48
C ARG A 59 31.84 24.20 17.65
N PRO A 60 31.33 24.37 18.87
CA PRO A 60 29.90 24.48 19.12
C PRO A 60 29.36 25.86 18.74
N VAL A 61 28.23 25.91 18.03
CA VAL A 61 27.44 27.12 17.79
C VAL A 61 26.17 27.05 18.64
N GLN A 62 26.01 28.02 19.54
CA GLN A 62 24.87 28.17 20.44
C GLN A 62 23.81 29.05 19.75
N CYS A 63 22.61 28.52 19.50
CA CYS A 63 21.48 29.31 18.98
C CYS A 63 20.50 29.65 20.11
N ASP A 64 20.49 30.93 20.48
CA ASP A 64 19.58 31.53 21.48
C ASP A 64 18.25 31.92 20.80
N ILE A 65 17.12 31.32 21.22
CA ILE A 65 15.78 31.76 20.79
C ILE A 65 15.19 32.68 21.87
N ARG A 66 15.22 34.00 21.64
CA ARG A 66 14.56 34.98 22.51
C ARG A 66 13.10 35.21 22.08
N TYR A 67 12.16 34.98 23.02
CA TYR A 67 10.82 35.54 22.96
C TYR A 67 10.85 37.04 23.32
N GLY A 68 10.35 37.91 22.44
CA GLY A 68 10.29 39.35 22.66
C GLY A 68 8.87 39.91 22.56
N TRP A 69 8.30 40.32 23.70
CA TRP A 69 7.15 41.23 23.80
C TRP A 69 7.61 42.68 23.59
N ILE A 70 6.98 43.47 22.70
CA ILE A 70 7.12 44.94 22.70
C ILE A 70 5.78 45.67 22.46
N ARG A 71 5.60 46.70 23.29
CA ARG A 71 4.49 47.64 23.53
C ARG A 71 4.25 48.70 22.43
N ARG A 72 3.05 49.31 22.50
CA ARG A 72 2.61 50.58 21.89
C ARG A 72 3.58 51.76 22.12
N GLY A 73 3.71 52.64 21.12
CA GLY A 73 4.22 54.02 21.26
C GLY A 73 4.14 54.85 19.97
N LYS A 74 3.49 56.01 20.02
CA LYS A 74 3.22 56.99 18.95
C LYS A 74 4.42 57.90 18.63
N ARG A 75 4.57 58.32 17.35
CA ARG A 75 4.65 59.72 16.80
C ARG A 75 5.16 59.65 15.34
N ARG A 76 4.35 60.02 14.32
CA ARG A 76 4.06 61.35 13.75
C ARG A 76 4.99 61.70 12.57
N ALA A 77 4.45 61.66 11.36
CA ALA A 77 4.78 62.61 10.29
C ALA A 77 3.60 62.61 9.28
N GLU A 78 3.01 63.79 9.15
CA GLU A 78 1.96 64.13 8.19
C GLU A 78 2.55 64.16 6.78
N SER A 79 1.91 63.47 5.83
CA SER A 79 1.60 63.95 4.47
C SER A 79 1.10 62.78 3.62
N GLN A 80 0.15 63.06 2.73
CA GLN A 80 -0.40 62.17 1.71
C GLN A 80 -1.49 61.17 2.15
N ARG A 81 -2.56 61.70 2.77
CA ARG A 81 -3.93 61.27 2.45
C ARG A 81 -4.51 62.23 1.41
N ALA A 82 -4.24 62.00 0.12
CA ALA A 82 -5.01 62.62 -0.96
C ALA A 82 -4.79 62.01 -2.38
N GLU A 83 -4.28 60.77 -2.55
CA GLU A 83 -4.05 60.28 -3.94
C GLU A 83 -4.12 58.76 -4.17
N GLN A 84 -4.85 58.01 -3.34
CA GLN A 84 -5.02 56.55 -3.53
C GLN A 84 -6.48 56.06 -3.50
N GLN A 85 -7.46 56.96 -3.66
CA GLN A 85 -8.88 56.59 -3.78
C GLN A 85 -9.45 56.76 -5.22
N LYS A 86 -8.62 57.14 -6.21
CA LYS A 86 -9.06 57.34 -7.61
C LYS A 86 -8.51 56.35 -8.64
N THR A 87 -7.61 55.44 -8.26
CA THR A 87 -7.01 54.41 -9.15
C THR A 87 -7.60 53.01 -8.97
N ALA A 88 -8.60 52.81 -8.10
CA ALA A 88 -9.21 51.50 -7.85
C ALA A 88 -10.49 51.22 -8.68
N ASN A 89 -11.09 52.23 -9.32
CA ASN A 89 -12.33 52.08 -10.09
C ASN A 89 -12.11 51.95 -11.60
N THR A 90 -10.98 52.40 -12.15
CA THR A 90 -10.67 52.27 -13.59
C THR A 90 -10.15 50.86 -13.93
N THR A 91 -9.42 50.22 -13.01
CA THR A 91 -8.84 48.87 -13.20
C THR A 91 -9.90 47.76 -13.19
N LYS A 92 -11.04 47.96 -12.50
CA LYS A 92 -12.14 46.99 -12.45
C LYS A 92 -13.00 46.97 -13.72
N LEU A 93 -13.07 48.08 -14.46
CA LEU A 93 -13.82 48.16 -15.72
C LEU A 93 -13.05 47.54 -16.89
N VAL A 94 -11.72 47.67 -16.90
CA VAL A 94 -10.85 47.05 -17.92
C VAL A 94 -10.80 45.53 -17.78
N ALA A 95 -10.79 45.01 -16.55
CA ALA A 95 -10.84 43.58 -16.27
C ALA A 95 -12.17 42.92 -16.72
N PHE A 96 -13.30 43.63 -16.60
CA PHE A 96 -14.61 43.16 -17.07
C PHE A 96 -14.68 43.09 -18.61
N HIS A 97 -14.06 44.05 -19.30
CA HIS A 97 -14.00 44.08 -20.77
C HIS A 97 -13.05 43.02 -21.37
N GLN A 98 -12.02 42.59 -20.62
CA GLN A 98 -11.14 41.49 -21.02
C GLN A 98 -11.75 40.10 -20.75
N LEU A 99 -12.54 39.94 -19.68
CA LEU A 99 -13.21 38.67 -19.37
C LEU A 99 -14.30 38.30 -20.39
N VAL A 100 -15.01 39.30 -20.93
CA VAL A 100 -16.03 39.11 -21.99
C VAL A 100 -15.37 38.76 -23.35
N ARG A 101 -14.12 39.16 -23.60
CA ARG A 101 -13.37 38.76 -24.80
C ARG A 101 -12.84 37.32 -24.73
N LEU A 102 -12.51 36.82 -23.54
CA LEU A 102 -12.03 35.44 -23.35
C LEU A 102 -13.16 34.40 -23.42
N LEU A 103 -14.39 34.76 -23.05
CA LEU A 103 -15.56 33.87 -23.15
C LEU A 103 -16.09 33.68 -24.59
N CYS A 104 -15.68 34.52 -25.55
CA CYS A 104 -16.02 34.36 -26.98
C CYS A 104 -14.95 33.60 -27.79
N CYS A 105 -13.83 33.23 -27.18
CA CYS A 105 -12.74 32.50 -27.83
C CYS A 105 -12.43 31.23 -27.04
N HIS A 106 -13.31 30.22 -27.05
CA HIS A 106 -12.98 28.78 -26.96
C HIS A 106 -14.27 27.93 -27.13
N SER A 107 -14.86 28.02 -28.31
CA SER A 107 -15.73 27.02 -28.95
C SER A 107 -15.83 27.45 -30.41
N SER A 108 -15.41 26.73 -31.44
CA SER A 108 -15.20 25.31 -31.62
C SER A 108 -14.43 25.12 -32.93
N SER A 109 -13.61 24.09 -33.04
CA SER A 109 -13.37 23.42 -34.31
C SER A 109 -14.69 22.80 -34.80
N SER A 110 -14.99 23.05 -36.08
CA SER A 110 -16.02 22.47 -36.95
C SER A 110 -17.39 23.18 -37.08
N PRO A 111 -17.95 23.23 -38.31
CA PRO A 111 -18.88 24.28 -38.74
C PRO A 111 -20.31 23.75 -38.98
N ASN A 112 -21.31 24.51 -38.52
CA ASN A 112 -22.62 24.75 -39.15
C ASN A 112 -23.66 25.12 -38.09
N LYS A 113 -23.89 26.43 -37.93
CA LYS A 113 -25.20 27.04 -37.66
C LYS A 113 -25.05 28.56 -37.68
N LEU A 114 -25.74 29.20 -38.62
CA LEU A 114 -25.80 30.66 -38.80
C LEU A 114 -26.27 31.37 -37.52
N VAL A 115 -25.54 32.39 -37.07
CA VAL A 115 -26.08 33.48 -36.25
C VAL A 115 -25.66 34.81 -36.88
N ARG A 116 -26.64 35.61 -37.31
CA ARG A 116 -26.44 36.95 -37.91
C ARG A 116 -26.09 37.98 -36.82
N PRO A 117 -25.21 38.97 -37.09
CA PRO A 117 -24.86 39.99 -36.11
C PRO A 117 -25.93 41.10 -36.04
N PHE A 118 -26.35 41.46 -34.82
CA PHE A 118 -27.19 42.63 -34.54
C PHE A 118 -26.34 43.90 -34.55
N LYS A 119 -26.66 44.87 -35.43
CA LYS A 119 -26.15 46.26 -35.37
C LYS A 119 -27.00 47.06 -34.37
N LEU A 120 -26.42 47.56 -33.29
CA LEU A 120 -27.07 48.51 -32.40
C LEU A 120 -26.98 49.92 -33.01
N ARG A 121 -28.12 50.49 -33.41
CA ARG A 121 -28.26 51.89 -33.86
C ARG A 121 -28.81 52.68 -32.67
N ILE A 122 -28.03 53.62 -32.14
CA ILE A 122 -28.49 54.55 -31.10
C ILE A 122 -29.39 55.59 -31.77
N VAL A 123 -30.67 55.63 -31.38
CA VAL A 123 -31.64 56.65 -31.83
C VAL A 123 -32.33 57.25 -30.59
N ASN A 124 -32.52 58.57 -30.67
CA ASN A 124 -32.84 59.53 -29.62
C ASN A 124 -33.95 59.21 -28.60
N PHE A 125 -33.63 59.55 -27.35
CA PHE A 125 -34.42 60.27 -26.33
C PHE A 125 -35.94 60.36 -26.53
N ARG A 126 -36.70 59.51 -25.80
CA ARG A 126 -37.93 59.81 -25.03
C ARG A 126 -38.64 58.52 -24.61
N ARG A 127 -38.29 57.99 -23.43
CA ARG A 127 -39.11 57.12 -22.55
C ARG A 127 -38.27 56.67 -21.35
N PHE A 128 -37.87 57.64 -20.53
CA PHE A 128 -37.30 57.40 -19.21
C PHE A 128 -38.48 57.19 -18.24
N CYS A 129 -38.62 55.98 -17.68
CA CYS A 129 -39.24 55.67 -16.37
C CYS A 129 -39.73 54.21 -16.23
N PHE A 130 -39.85 53.43 -17.31
CA PHE A 130 -40.36 52.04 -17.19
C PHE A 130 -39.29 50.94 -17.42
N LEU A 131 -38.10 51.30 -17.92
CA LEU A 131 -37.02 50.36 -18.22
C LEU A 131 -36.00 50.17 -17.09
N GLU A 132 -35.95 51.06 -16.09
CA GLU A 132 -35.01 50.92 -14.95
C GLU A 132 -35.45 49.88 -13.91
N LEU A 133 -36.77 49.68 -13.72
CA LEU A 133 -37.30 48.72 -12.74
C LEU A 133 -37.17 47.25 -13.19
N LEU A 134 -37.31 46.98 -14.49
CA LEU A 134 -37.13 45.65 -15.09
C LEU A 134 -35.65 45.22 -15.09
N ASN A 135 -34.73 46.19 -15.18
CA ASN A 135 -33.30 45.94 -15.12
C ASN A 135 -32.82 45.73 -13.67
N LEU A 136 -33.41 46.43 -12.70
CA LEU A 136 -33.07 46.27 -11.28
C LEU A 136 -33.43 44.88 -10.75
N LYS A 137 -34.61 44.34 -11.08
CA LYS A 137 -35.01 42.98 -10.63
C LYS A 137 -34.17 41.88 -11.25
N LYS A 138 -33.83 41.99 -12.53
CA LYS A 138 -32.91 41.05 -13.20
C LYS A 138 -31.49 41.16 -12.65
N MET A 139 -30.98 42.38 -12.47
CA MET A 139 -29.69 42.64 -11.81
C MET A 139 -29.68 42.10 -10.38
N LEU A 140 -30.74 42.31 -9.59
CA LEU A 140 -30.84 41.73 -8.26
C LEU A 140 -30.86 40.22 -8.32
N SER A 141 -31.55 39.58 -9.26
CA SER A 141 -31.54 38.11 -9.39
C SER A 141 -30.18 37.56 -9.82
N ILE A 142 -29.44 38.30 -10.67
CA ILE A 142 -28.11 37.92 -11.12
C ILE A 142 -27.09 38.16 -10.01
N VAL A 143 -27.17 39.29 -9.31
CA VAL A 143 -26.37 39.58 -8.12
C VAL A 143 -26.70 38.57 -7.03
N GLN A 144 -27.95 38.19 -6.83
CA GLN A 144 -28.37 37.16 -5.89
C GLN A 144 -27.83 35.79 -6.31
N PHE A 145 -27.92 35.41 -7.59
CA PHE A 145 -27.37 34.17 -8.12
C PHE A 145 -25.84 34.13 -8.04
N ILE A 146 -25.15 35.23 -8.33
CA ILE A 146 -23.71 35.39 -8.17
C ILE A 146 -23.35 35.34 -6.68
N THR A 147 -24.10 36.05 -5.83
CA THR A 147 -23.92 36.05 -4.38
C THR A 147 -24.19 34.67 -3.79
N ASP A 148 -25.16 33.91 -4.30
CA ASP A 148 -25.50 32.54 -3.91
C ASP A 148 -24.48 31.54 -4.47
N ALA A 149 -23.93 31.80 -5.66
CA ALA A 149 -22.82 31.06 -6.23
C ALA A 149 -21.49 31.31 -5.49
N PHE A 150 -21.28 32.51 -4.96
CA PHE A 150 -20.16 32.88 -4.07
C PHE A 150 -20.43 32.52 -2.59
N LYS A 151 -21.70 32.42 -2.18
CA LYS A 151 -22.18 31.88 -0.89
C LYS A 151 -22.37 30.37 -0.92
N ARG A 152 -22.05 29.67 -2.01
CA ARG A 152 -21.70 28.25 -1.95
C ARG A 152 -20.60 28.17 -0.91
N LYS A 153 -21.01 27.82 0.32
CA LYS A 153 -20.16 27.80 1.49
C LYS A 153 -18.92 27.05 1.03
N LYS A 154 -17.75 27.69 1.05
CA LYS A 154 -16.51 26.94 1.20
C LYS A 154 -16.76 26.10 2.43
N GLN A 155 -17.11 24.83 2.23
CA GLN A 155 -17.36 23.89 3.30
C GLN A 155 -16.04 23.87 4.06
N LYS A 156 -16.00 24.55 5.20
CA LYS A 156 -14.84 24.53 6.07
C LYS A 156 -14.90 23.17 6.72
N PHE A 157 -14.25 22.20 6.08
CA PHE A 157 -13.93 20.94 6.73
C PHE A 157 -13.05 21.28 7.93
N THR A 158 -13.52 20.91 9.12
CA THR A 158 -12.65 20.92 10.29
C THR A 158 -11.81 19.65 10.26
N LEU A 159 -10.64 19.68 10.91
CA LEU A 159 -9.80 18.49 11.00
C LEU A 159 -10.59 17.32 11.59
N GLU A 160 -11.43 17.58 12.59
CA GLU A 160 -12.30 16.59 13.22
C GLU A 160 -13.29 15.97 12.24
N SER A 161 -13.88 16.77 11.34
CA SER A 161 -14.81 16.25 10.33
C SER A 161 -14.13 15.33 9.31
N VAL A 162 -12.87 15.61 8.98
CA VAL A 162 -12.06 14.76 8.09
C VAL A 162 -11.64 13.48 8.81
N LEU A 163 -11.13 13.59 10.03
CA LEU A 163 -10.69 12.44 10.81
C LEU A 163 -11.84 11.50 11.19
N ALA A 164 -13.07 12.03 11.33
CA ALA A 164 -14.26 11.23 11.60
C ALA A 164 -14.56 10.22 10.48
N GLU A 165 -14.17 10.49 9.21
CA GLU A 165 -14.33 9.55 8.10
C GLU A 165 -13.52 8.26 8.30
N PHE A 166 -12.46 8.29 9.11
CA PHE A 166 -11.59 7.14 9.39
C PHE A 166 -12.00 6.35 10.64
N ILE A 167 -13.02 6.82 11.38
CA ILE A 167 -13.49 6.13 12.59
C ILE A 167 -14.54 5.10 12.18
N LEU A 168 -14.17 3.83 12.23
CA LEU A 168 -15.10 2.72 12.02
C LEU A 168 -15.81 2.37 13.33
N ASP A 169 -17.14 2.43 13.32
CA ASP A 169 -17.94 1.93 14.44
C ASP A 169 -18.03 0.39 14.42
N ASN A 170 -18.59 -0.17 15.49
CA ASN A 170 -18.72 -1.62 15.62
C ASN A 170 -19.63 -2.25 14.55
N ASP A 171 -20.57 -1.49 13.99
CA ASP A 171 -21.49 -2.00 12.97
C ASP A 171 -20.81 -2.08 11.60
N ALA A 172 -19.97 -1.08 11.28
CA ALA A 172 -19.07 -1.12 10.13
C ALA A 172 -18.08 -2.30 10.23
N LEU A 173 -17.48 -2.52 11.41
CA LEU A 173 -16.57 -3.65 11.63
C LEU A 173 -17.28 -5.01 11.48
N ARG A 174 -18.48 -5.18 12.04
CA ARG A 174 -19.29 -6.41 11.86
C ARG A 174 -19.69 -6.64 10.41
N ARG A 175 -20.07 -5.57 9.71
CA ARG A 175 -20.37 -5.62 8.28
C ARG A 175 -19.15 -6.06 7.48
N MET A 176 -17.97 -5.52 7.77
CA MET A 176 -16.72 -5.91 7.13
C MET A 176 -16.41 -7.39 7.36
N MET A 177 -16.51 -7.87 8.61
CA MET A 177 -16.33 -9.29 8.94
C MET A 177 -17.29 -10.19 8.16
N TYR A 178 -18.58 -9.84 8.09
CA TYR A 178 -19.59 -10.61 7.35
C TYR A 178 -19.29 -10.67 5.84
N ILE A 179 -18.90 -9.55 5.23
CA ILE A 179 -18.60 -9.52 3.80
C ILE A 179 -17.32 -10.30 3.52
N MET A 180 -16.28 -10.15 4.35
CA MET A 180 -15.03 -10.88 4.22
C MET A 180 -15.23 -12.40 4.33
N ASP A 181 -16.01 -12.87 5.31
CA ASP A 181 -16.37 -14.28 5.46
C ASP A 181 -17.08 -14.86 4.22
N ARG A 182 -17.99 -14.07 3.62
CA ARG A 182 -18.63 -14.44 2.35
C ARG A 182 -17.64 -14.51 1.19
N GLN A 183 -16.74 -13.54 1.07
CA GLN A 183 -15.72 -13.55 0.02
C GLN A 183 -14.75 -14.72 0.21
N MET A 184 -14.36 -15.05 1.44
CA MET A 184 -13.55 -16.24 1.73
C MET A 184 -14.28 -17.52 1.34
N THR A 185 -15.57 -17.66 1.70
CA THR A 185 -16.40 -18.81 1.33
C THR A 185 -16.51 -18.97 -0.19
N SER A 186 -16.79 -17.89 -0.92
CA SER A 186 -16.82 -17.90 -2.38
C SER A 186 -15.44 -18.20 -2.99
N GLY A 187 -14.36 -17.68 -2.39
CA GLY A 187 -12.99 -17.93 -2.81
C GLY A 187 -12.57 -19.39 -2.65
N LEU A 188 -13.00 -20.06 -1.58
CA LEU A 188 -12.82 -21.50 -1.40
C LEU A 188 -13.61 -22.31 -2.45
N ALA A 189 -14.79 -21.84 -2.84
CA ALA A 189 -15.64 -22.51 -3.82
C ALA A 189 -15.13 -22.39 -5.26
N GLY A 190 -14.64 -21.21 -5.69
CA GLY A 190 -14.29 -20.94 -7.09
C GLY A 190 -13.10 -20.01 -7.32
N GLY A 191 -12.36 -19.64 -6.27
CA GLY A 191 -11.23 -18.72 -6.36
C GLY A 191 -11.62 -17.35 -6.91
N LEU A 192 -10.73 -16.75 -7.70
CA LEU A 192 -10.93 -15.41 -8.29
C LEU A 192 -12.09 -15.32 -9.29
N LYS A 193 -12.68 -16.45 -9.72
CA LYS A 193 -13.88 -16.43 -10.58
C LYS A 193 -15.15 -16.07 -9.81
N GLU A 194 -15.18 -16.37 -8.52
CA GLU A 194 -16.36 -16.23 -7.66
C GLU A 194 -16.15 -15.22 -6.51
N SER A 195 -14.91 -14.73 -6.32
CA SER A 195 -14.53 -13.86 -5.21
C SER A 195 -13.36 -12.95 -5.57
N THR A 196 -13.24 -11.86 -4.83
CA THR A 196 -12.05 -10.98 -4.82
C THR A 196 -10.97 -11.46 -3.84
N ILE A 197 -11.30 -12.39 -2.93
CA ILE A 197 -10.33 -13.08 -2.06
C ILE A 197 -10.06 -14.46 -2.67
N ALA A 198 -8.81 -14.72 -3.05
CA ALA A 198 -8.48 -15.87 -3.91
C ALA A 198 -8.52 -17.23 -3.19
N MET A 199 -8.17 -17.26 -1.89
CA MET A 199 -8.13 -18.46 -1.05
C MET A 199 -7.28 -19.60 -1.68
N LEU A 200 -6.04 -19.31 -2.04
CA LEU A 200 -5.14 -20.19 -2.77
C LEU A 200 -4.71 -21.42 -1.94
N PRO A 201 -4.85 -22.63 -2.48
CA PRO A 201 -4.35 -23.86 -1.85
C PRO A 201 -2.82 -23.90 -1.77
N SER A 202 -2.25 -24.04 -0.56
CA SER A 202 -0.78 -24.15 -0.39
C SER A 202 -0.22 -25.57 -0.46
N PHE A 203 -1.10 -26.58 -0.41
CA PHE A 203 -0.74 -28.00 -0.30
C PHE A 203 0.10 -28.38 0.93
N VAL A 204 0.17 -27.52 1.95
CA VAL A 204 0.76 -27.86 3.26
C VAL A 204 -0.33 -28.49 4.15
N PRO A 205 -0.27 -29.80 4.45
CA PRO A 205 -1.39 -30.51 5.06
C PRO A 205 -1.42 -30.44 6.59
N VAL A 206 -0.25 -30.31 7.21
CA VAL A 206 -0.06 -30.41 8.66
C VAL A 206 0.92 -29.36 9.14
N LEU A 207 0.71 -28.89 10.37
CA LEU A 207 1.68 -28.05 11.05
C LEU A 207 2.80 -28.91 11.65
N PRO A 208 3.96 -28.31 11.95
CA PRO A 208 5.06 -29.04 12.55
C PRO A 208 4.67 -29.71 13.87
N ASP A 209 5.12 -30.95 14.08
CA ASP A 209 4.84 -31.75 15.29
C ASP A 209 6.07 -31.93 16.20
N GLY A 210 7.21 -31.39 15.80
CA GLY A 210 8.49 -31.45 16.49
C GLY A 210 9.28 -32.74 16.22
N THR A 211 8.81 -33.60 15.31
CA THR A 211 9.59 -34.75 14.82
C THR A 211 10.49 -34.38 13.64
N GLU A 212 10.38 -33.16 13.12
CA GLU A 212 11.20 -32.66 12.02
C GLU A 212 12.68 -32.66 12.44
N CYS A 213 13.52 -33.27 11.60
CA CYS A 213 14.96 -33.23 11.80
C CYS A 213 15.68 -33.32 10.45
N GLY A 214 16.83 -32.66 10.36
CA GLY A 214 17.69 -32.71 9.19
C GLY A 214 18.25 -31.36 8.78
N LYS A 215 19.02 -31.39 7.70
CA LYS A 215 19.62 -30.21 7.09
C LYS A 215 18.81 -29.76 5.89
N TYR A 216 18.39 -28.51 5.91
CA TYR A 216 17.52 -27.91 4.91
C TYR A 216 18.10 -26.59 4.43
N MET A 217 17.85 -26.29 3.16
CA MET A 217 18.03 -24.94 2.64
C MET A 217 16.66 -24.28 2.49
N ALA A 218 16.57 -22.99 2.74
CA ALA A 218 15.41 -22.20 2.36
C ALA A 218 15.88 -21.00 1.57
N ILE A 219 15.13 -20.62 0.56
CA ILE A 219 15.33 -19.34 -0.12
C ILE A 219 14.08 -18.49 0.03
N ASP A 220 14.29 -17.19 0.14
CA ASP A 220 13.24 -16.17 0.17
C ASP A 220 13.59 -15.10 -0.86
N LEU A 221 12.82 -15.08 -1.95
CA LEU A 221 12.96 -14.13 -3.03
C LEU A 221 12.12 -12.89 -2.73
N GLY A 222 12.76 -11.89 -2.12
CA GLY A 222 12.16 -10.58 -1.90
C GLY A 222 12.28 -9.64 -3.10
N GLY A 223 11.67 -8.46 -2.98
CA GLY A 223 11.67 -7.41 -4.01
C GLY A 223 13.03 -6.76 -4.30
N THR A 224 14.02 -6.91 -3.42
CA THR A 224 15.33 -6.23 -3.52
C THR A 224 16.50 -7.15 -3.13
N ASN A 225 16.25 -8.10 -2.23
CA ASN A 225 17.24 -9.03 -1.76
C ASN A 225 16.72 -10.46 -1.90
N LEU A 226 17.62 -11.36 -2.29
CA LEU A 226 17.46 -12.79 -2.14
C LEU A 226 18.10 -13.20 -0.81
N ARG A 227 17.35 -13.89 0.03
CA ARG A 227 17.88 -14.49 1.25
C ARG A 227 18.03 -15.99 1.04
N VAL A 228 19.22 -16.51 1.31
CA VAL A 228 19.50 -17.94 1.33
C VAL A 228 19.76 -18.34 2.78
N MET A 229 19.03 -19.31 3.29
CA MET A 229 19.14 -19.81 4.65
C MET A 229 19.57 -21.27 4.63
N LEU A 230 20.50 -21.63 5.48
CA LEU A 230 20.86 -23.02 5.76
C LEU A 230 20.47 -23.32 7.21
N MET A 231 19.66 -24.36 7.39
CA MET A 231 19.11 -24.76 8.68
C MET A 231 19.49 -26.19 8.97
N ASN A 232 19.89 -26.48 10.21
CA ASN A 232 19.99 -27.82 10.74
C ASN A 232 18.98 -27.93 11.88
N ILE A 233 17.85 -28.57 11.63
CA ILE A 233 16.82 -28.84 12.62
C ILE A 233 17.24 -30.13 13.33
N ALA A 234 17.55 -30.02 14.62
CA ALA A 234 17.97 -31.15 15.44
C ALA A 234 16.81 -31.65 16.29
N ALA A 235 16.87 -32.92 16.73
CA ALA A 235 15.87 -33.49 17.64
C ALA A 235 15.78 -32.73 18.97
N ASN A 236 16.89 -32.11 19.39
CA ASN A 236 16.94 -31.18 20.50
C ASN A 236 16.93 -29.75 19.96
N ALA A 237 16.00 -28.93 20.44
CA ALA A 237 15.84 -27.55 19.98
C ALA A 237 17.11 -26.70 20.18
N ASP A 238 17.86 -26.93 21.27
CA ASP A 238 19.09 -26.19 21.58
C ASP A 238 20.23 -26.46 20.58
N ASP A 239 20.18 -27.59 19.86
CA ASP A 239 21.16 -27.99 18.85
C ASP A 239 20.76 -27.53 17.43
N THR A 240 19.60 -26.88 17.30
CA THR A 240 19.13 -26.34 16.03
C THR A 240 19.92 -25.09 15.65
N THR A 241 20.39 -25.05 14.40
CA THR A 241 21.13 -23.89 13.88
C THR A 241 20.49 -23.36 12.61
N ALA A 242 20.52 -22.04 12.45
CA ALA A 242 20.04 -21.37 11.25
C ALA A 242 21.00 -20.22 10.90
N GLU A 243 21.48 -20.22 9.66
CA GLU A 243 22.37 -19.19 9.14
C GLU A 243 21.76 -18.58 7.88
N SER A 244 21.82 -17.25 7.75
CA SER A 244 21.27 -16.55 6.57
C SER A 244 22.32 -15.72 5.85
N CYS A 245 22.33 -15.80 4.52
CA CYS A 245 23.12 -14.97 3.63
C CYS A 245 22.18 -14.15 2.74
N ASN A 246 22.38 -12.82 2.71
CA ASN A 246 21.59 -11.91 1.88
C ASN A 246 22.39 -11.51 0.65
N PHE A 247 21.76 -11.63 -0.52
CA PHE A 247 22.31 -11.24 -1.81
C PHE A 247 21.44 -10.15 -2.41
N ARG A 248 22.05 -9.06 -2.85
CA ARG A 248 21.31 -8.00 -3.55
C ARG A 248 20.92 -8.50 -4.93
N MET A 249 19.66 -8.35 -5.31
CA MET A 249 19.18 -8.70 -6.64
C MET A 249 19.77 -7.74 -7.68
N PRO A 250 20.46 -8.24 -8.71
CA PRO A 250 20.94 -7.39 -9.79
C PRO A 250 19.78 -7.08 -10.76
N GLN A 251 19.84 -5.91 -11.40
CA GLN A 251 18.72 -5.41 -12.21
C GLN A 251 18.39 -6.34 -13.38
N ASN A 252 19.40 -6.95 -14.00
CA ASN A 252 19.21 -7.92 -15.08
C ASN A 252 18.49 -9.20 -14.61
N ALA A 253 18.70 -9.65 -13.37
CA ALA A 253 17.92 -10.77 -12.83
C ALA A 253 16.47 -10.37 -12.55
N MET A 254 16.20 -9.11 -12.20
CA MET A 254 14.83 -8.65 -11.91
C MET A 254 14.00 -8.41 -13.17
N THR A 255 14.60 -7.87 -14.25
CA THR A 255 13.88 -7.40 -15.44
C THR A 255 14.39 -7.99 -16.76
N GLY A 256 15.32 -8.94 -16.72
CA GLY A 256 15.86 -9.63 -17.90
C GLY A 256 15.07 -10.88 -18.25
N THR A 257 15.74 -12.03 -18.32
CA THR A 257 15.15 -13.33 -18.63
C THR A 257 14.98 -14.19 -17.37
N GLY A 258 14.06 -15.15 -17.42
CA GLY A 258 13.92 -16.18 -16.40
C GLY A 258 15.22 -16.96 -16.19
N GLU A 259 15.95 -17.27 -17.26
CA GLU A 259 17.25 -17.94 -17.16
C GLU A 259 18.24 -17.12 -16.32
N GLU A 260 18.38 -15.82 -16.57
CA GLU A 260 19.25 -14.94 -15.78
C GLU A 260 18.84 -14.89 -14.29
N LEU A 261 17.54 -14.84 -14.01
CA LEU A 261 17.00 -14.86 -12.65
C LEU A 261 17.36 -16.16 -11.91
N PHE A 262 16.99 -17.30 -12.47
CA PHE A 262 17.18 -18.60 -11.80
C PHE A 262 18.65 -19.02 -11.78
N ASP A 263 19.46 -18.66 -12.78
CA ASP A 263 20.92 -18.87 -12.75
C ASP A 263 21.59 -18.02 -11.66
N PHE A 264 21.11 -16.80 -11.43
CA PHE A 264 21.59 -15.96 -10.34
C PHE A 264 21.24 -16.57 -8.98
N ILE A 265 20.00 -17.00 -8.77
CA ILE A 265 19.57 -17.68 -7.53
C ILE A 265 20.44 -18.92 -7.29
N ALA A 266 20.63 -19.77 -8.31
CA ALA A 266 21.48 -20.95 -8.23
C ALA A 266 22.95 -20.63 -7.92
N SER A 267 23.48 -19.51 -8.43
CA SER A 267 24.83 -19.05 -8.11
C SER A 267 24.99 -18.63 -6.64
N CYS A 268 23.96 -18.00 -6.07
CA CYS A 268 23.96 -17.61 -4.66
C CYS A 268 23.96 -18.85 -3.75
N MET A 269 23.16 -19.86 -4.10
CA MET A 269 23.10 -21.13 -3.36
C MET A 269 24.43 -21.88 -3.44
N GLU A 270 25.04 -21.95 -4.63
CA GLU A 270 26.38 -22.50 -4.81
C GLU A 270 27.42 -21.81 -3.92
N SER A 271 27.39 -20.47 -3.86
CA SER A 271 28.30 -19.67 -3.01
C SER A 271 28.17 -20.04 -1.53
N VAL A 272 26.93 -20.15 -1.02
CA VAL A 272 26.67 -20.56 0.37
C VAL A 272 27.20 -21.97 0.64
N LEU A 273 26.90 -22.94 -0.23
CA LEU A 273 27.36 -24.32 -0.08
C LEU A 273 28.87 -24.45 -0.13
N ARG A 274 29.53 -23.73 -1.05
CA ARG A 274 30.99 -23.70 -1.17
C ARG A 274 31.65 -23.18 0.10
N ASN A 275 31.14 -22.07 0.64
CA ASN A 275 31.65 -21.46 1.88
C ASN A 275 31.47 -22.40 3.08
N LYS A 276 30.41 -23.20 3.09
CA LYS A 276 30.11 -24.16 4.17
C LYS A 276 30.71 -25.55 3.93
N LYS A 277 31.40 -25.77 2.80
CA LYS A 277 31.97 -27.07 2.38
C LYS A 277 30.91 -28.17 2.27
N LEU A 278 29.75 -27.83 1.70
CA LEU A 278 28.57 -28.70 1.57
C LEU A 278 28.17 -28.93 0.10
N LEU A 279 29.04 -28.64 -0.88
CA LEU A 279 28.71 -28.80 -2.30
C LEU A 279 28.32 -30.24 -2.68
N ASP A 280 28.92 -31.22 -2.01
CA ASP A 280 28.71 -32.64 -2.27
C ASP A 280 27.58 -33.27 -1.44
N GLU A 281 26.94 -32.49 -0.56
CA GLU A 281 25.87 -32.96 0.33
C GLU A 281 24.49 -32.84 -0.35
N PRO A 282 23.67 -33.90 -0.35
CA PRO A 282 22.28 -33.81 -0.77
C PRO A 282 21.48 -32.92 0.19
N ILE A 283 20.89 -31.84 -0.32
CA ILE A 283 20.15 -30.87 0.49
C ILE A 283 18.72 -30.71 -0.05
N LYS A 284 17.76 -30.87 0.86
CA LYS A 284 16.34 -30.57 0.60
C LYS A 284 16.09 -29.08 0.78
N MET A 285 15.28 -28.50 -0.10
CA MET A 285 15.03 -27.06 -0.13
C MET A 285 13.55 -26.68 -0.06
N GLY A 286 13.24 -25.64 0.71
CA GLY A 286 12.01 -24.86 0.58
C GLY A 286 12.23 -23.57 -0.23
N PHE A 287 11.33 -23.28 -1.16
CA PHE A 287 11.34 -22.08 -1.99
C PHE A 287 10.19 -21.14 -1.56
N THR A 288 10.52 -20.10 -0.80
CA THR A 288 9.57 -19.03 -0.50
C THR A 288 9.52 -18.08 -1.68
N PHE A 289 8.37 -18.06 -2.36
CA PHE A 289 8.16 -17.29 -3.59
C PHE A 289 6.86 -16.51 -3.48
N SER A 290 6.95 -15.31 -2.92
CA SER A 290 5.81 -14.45 -2.60
C SER A 290 5.28 -13.68 -3.82
N TYR A 291 4.94 -14.40 -4.88
CA TYR A 291 4.27 -13.87 -6.07
C TYR A 291 3.01 -14.69 -6.35
N PRO A 292 1.99 -14.11 -6.99
CA PRO A 292 0.76 -14.83 -7.30
C PRO A 292 1.03 -16.08 -8.15
N CYS A 293 0.75 -17.25 -7.59
CA CYS A 293 0.99 -18.53 -8.24
C CYS A 293 -0.27 -19.40 -8.25
N ASP A 294 -0.46 -20.13 -9.35
CA ASP A 294 -1.39 -21.25 -9.43
C ASP A 294 -0.64 -22.52 -9.03
N GLN A 295 -0.72 -22.85 -7.74
CA GLN A 295 -0.05 -24.00 -7.17
C GLN A 295 -0.89 -25.26 -7.42
N THR A 296 -0.25 -26.32 -7.93
CA THR A 296 -0.92 -27.60 -8.25
C THR A 296 -0.47 -28.75 -7.36
N SER A 297 0.65 -28.57 -6.66
CA SER A 297 1.15 -29.46 -5.61
C SER A 297 2.13 -28.70 -4.72
N LEU A 298 2.65 -29.33 -3.66
CA LEU A 298 3.70 -28.73 -2.82
C LEU A 298 4.96 -28.34 -3.64
N CYS A 299 5.25 -29.05 -4.73
CA CYS A 299 6.47 -28.85 -5.54
C CYS A 299 6.18 -28.38 -6.98
N SER A 300 5.03 -27.78 -7.26
CA SER A 300 4.72 -27.27 -8.60
C SER A 300 3.77 -26.09 -8.52
N ALA A 301 4.19 -24.96 -9.08
CA ALA A 301 3.38 -23.77 -9.12
C ALA A 301 3.69 -22.93 -10.35
N LYS A 302 2.65 -22.53 -11.08
CA LYS A 302 2.79 -21.64 -12.24
C LYS A 302 2.70 -20.20 -11.79
N LEU A 303 3.67 -19.37 -12.16
CA LEU A 303 3.57 -17.94 -11.92
C LEU A 303 2.41 -17.37 -12.74
N LEU A 304 1.48 -16.67 -12.11
CA LEU A 304 0.36 -16.05 -12.81
C LEU A 304 0.76 -14.70 -13.43
N ARG A 305 1.44 -13.87 -12.66
CA ARG A 305 1.94 -12.56 -13.07
C ARG A 305 3.02 -12.06 -12.13
N TRP A 306 3.94 -11.26 -12.64
CA TRP A 306 4.89 -10.55 -11.82
C TRP A 306 4.26 -9.40 -11.04
N THR A 307 4.86 -9.11 -9.88
CA THR A 307 4.55 -7.97 -9.03
C THR A 307 5.86 -7.41 -8.44
N LYS A 308 5.78 -6.40 -7.57
CA LYS A 308 6.92 -5.93 -6.76
C LYS A 308 8.14 -5.48 -7.60
N GLY A 309 7.91 -5.00 -8.83
CA GLY A 309 8.95 -4.49 -9.73
C GLY A 309 9.77 -5.55 -10.47
N PHE A 310 9.43 -6.84 -10.35
CA PHE A 310 9.97 -7.90 -11.20
C PHE A 310 9.27 -7.89 -12.56
N ASN A 311 9.99 -8.29 -13.60
CA ASN A 311 9.46 -8.47 -14.95
C ASN A 311 10.37 -9.40 -15.77
N ALA A 312 10.84 -10.51 -15.19
CA ALA A 312 11.71 -11.45 -15.88
C ALA A 312 10.90 -12.23 -16.93
N SER A 313 11.31 -12.11 -18.20
CA SER A 313 10.62 -12.73 -19.34
C SER A 313 10.73 -14.26 -19.32
N GLY A 314 9.68 -14.94 -19.79
CA GLY A 314 9.66 -16.41 -19.87
C GLY A 314 9.45 -17.12 -18.53
N VAL A 315 8.89 -16.44 -17.53
CA VAL A 315 8.55 -17.03 -16.22
C VAL A 315 7.03 -17.06 -15.98
N GLU A 316 6.29 -16.04 -16.40
CA GLU A 316 4.82 -16.03 -16.31
C GLU A 316 4.23 -17.18 -17.14
N GLY A 317 3.29 -17.94 -16.55
CA GLY A 317 2.71 -19.15 -17.11
C GLY A 317 3.53 -20.43 -16.89
N GLU A 318 4.80 -20.29 -16.49
CA GLU A 318 5.73 -21.41 -16.30
C GLU A 318 5.84 -21.85 -14.84
N ASP A 319 6.24 -23.11 -14.65
CA ASP A 319 6.42 -23.72 -13.33
C ASP A 319 7.76 -23.28 -12.71
N VAL A 320 7.69 -22.39 -11.72
CA VAL A 320 8.87 -21.77 -11.12
C VAL A 320 9.74 -22.77 -10.34
N VAL A 321 9.16 -23.87 -9.85
CA VAL A 321 9.92 -24.94 -9.19
C VAL A 321 10.79 -25.66 -10.22
N LYS A 322 10.23 -25.96 -11.40
CA LYS A 322 10.98 -26.58 -12.49
C LYS A 322 12.07 -25.67 -13.04
N LEU A 323 11.79 -24.38 -13.19
CA LEU A 323 12.79 -23.40 -13.63
C LEU A 323 13.97 -23.33 -12.66
N LEU A 324 13.70 -23.25 -11.35
CA LEU A 324 14.75 -23.26 -10.34
C LEU A 324 15.51 -24.59 -10.30
N GLN A 325 14.82 -25.73 -10.33
CA GLN A 325 15.44 -27.05 -10.33
C GLN A 325 16.34 -27.26 -11.56
N THR A 326 15.95 -26.70 -12.71
CA THR A 326 16.78 -26.72 -13.93
C THR A 326 18.07 -25.93 -13.75
N ALA A 327 18.00 -24.72 -13.19
CA ALA A 327 19.19 -23.90 -12.90
C ALA A 327 20.11 -24.55 -11.86
N ILE A 328 19.54 -25.22 -10.85
CA ILE A 328 20.28 -26.04 -9.86
C ILE A 328 21.06 -27.15 -10.57
N HIS A 329 20.41 -27.91 -11.45
CA HIS A 329 21.04 -29.02 -12.20
C HIS A 329 22.13 -28.53 -13.15
N LYS A 330 21.92 -27.40 -13.84
CA LYS A 330 22.93 -26.78 -14.73
C LYS A 330 24.25 -26.50 -13.99
N ARG A 331 24.20 -26.27 -12.68
CA ARG A 331 25.37 -26.04 -11.81
C ARG A 331 25.87 -27.29 -11.08
N ASN A 332 25.32 -28.47 -11.35
CA ASN A 332 25.65 -29.74 -10.67
C ASN A 332 25.49 -29.70 -9.14
N LEU A 333 24.56 -28.89 -8.63
CA LEU A 333 24.28 -28.83 -7.19
C LEU A 333 23.36 -29.99 -6.78
N LYS A 334 23.67 -30.66 -5.68
CA LYS A 334 22.85 -31.75 -5.12
C LYS A 334 21.69 -31.21 -4.27
N ILE A 335 20.93 -30.28 -4.83
CA ILE A 335 19.76 -29.68 -4.17
C ILE A 335 18.48 -30.20 -4.81
N THR A 336 17.49 -30.53 -4.00
CA THR A 336 16.14 -30.87 -4.46
C THR A 336 15.14 -29.90 -3.86
N VAL A 337 14.37 -29.21 -4.72
CA VAL A 337 13.28 -28.34 -4.29
C VAL A 337 12.10 -29.22 -3.86
N MET A 338 11.81 -29.21 -2.56
CA MET A 338 10.81 -30.07 -1.91
C MET A 338 9.50 -29.33 -1.60
N ALA A 339 9.51 -28.00 -1.66
CA ALA A 339 8.32 -27.21 -1.43
C ALA A 339 8.45 -25.81 -2.05
N LEU A 340 7.35 -25.30 -2.57
CA LEU A 340 7.11 -23.88 -2.80
C LEU A 340 6.08 -23.39 -1.79
N MET A 341 6.29 -22.20 -1.23
CA MET A 341 5.36 -21.58 -0.29
C MET A 341 5.30 -20.06 -0.43
N ASN A 342 4.14 -19.49 -0.10
CA ASN A 342 3.96 -18.06 0.11
C ASN A 342 4.60 -17.64 1.46
N ASP A 343 4.99 -16.36 1.61
CA ASP A 343 5.57 -15.85 2.86
C ASP A 343 4.62 -15.94 4.07
N THR A 344 3.32 -15.76 3.89
CA THR A 344 2.32 -15.95 4.96
C THR A 344 2.31 -17.39 5.45
N VAL A 345 2.27 -18.36 4.53
CA VAL A 345 2.32 -19.80 4.83
C VAL A 345 3.62 -20.16 5.54
N GLY A 346 4.76 -19.68 5.03
CA GLY A 346 6.06 -19.87 5.67
C GLY A 346 6.11 -19.27 7.08
N THR A 347 5.55 -18.08 7.26
CA THR A 347 5.45 -17.41 8.58
C THR A 347 4.60 -18.22 9.55
N GLN A 348 3.48 -18.77 9.11
CA GLN A 348 2.64 -19.64 9.92
C GLN A 348 3.38 -20.92 10.32
N VAL A 349 3.99 -21.62 9.36
CA VAL A 349 4.72 -22.88 9.62
C VAL A 349 5.91 -22.66 10.56
N ALA A 350 6.71 -21.61 10.32
CA ALA A 350 7.84 -21.26 11.18
C ALA A 350 7.38 -20.91 12.60
N THR A 351 6.27 -20.17 12.75
CA THR A 351 5.72 -19.86 14.07
C THR A 351 5.15 -21.10 14.74
N ALA A 352 4.52 -21.99 13.98
CA ALA A 352 3.95 -23.25 14.49
C ALA A 352 5.02 -24.23 14.96
N HIS A 353 6.21 -24.21 14.38
CA HIS A 353 7.37 -24.96 14.87
C HIS A 353 7.71 -24.59 16.33
N ASP A 354 7.73 -23.29 16.65
CA ASP A 354 8.03 -22.82 18.00
C ASP A 354 6.79 -22.85 18.92
N MET A 355 5.62 -22.55 18.35
CA MET A 355 4.32 -22.45 19.02
C MET A 355 3.30 -23.34 18.33
N ARG A 356 3.26 -24.62 18.69
CA ARG A 356 2.44 -25.68 18.06
C ARG A 356 0.93 -25.39 17.89
N GLN A 357 0.39 -24.36 18.54
CA GLN A 357 -1.01 -23.96 18.40
C GLN A 357 -1.25 -22.82 17.39
N CYS A 358 -0.20 -22.38 16.68
CA CYS A 358 -0.31 -21.29 15.71
C CYS A 358 -0.99 -21.76 14.40
N GLU A 359 -2.28 -21.46 14.25
CA GLU A 359 -3.05 -21.80 13.05
C GLU A 359 -3.27 -20.61 12.09
N LEU A 360 -2.59 -19.47 12.33
CA LEU A 360 -2.74 -18.24 11.55
C LEU A 360 -1.36 -17.60 11.27
N GLY A 361 -1.07 -17.31 10.01
CA GLY A 361 0.03 -16.44 9.59
C GLY A 361 -0.52 -15.10 9.12
N VAL A 362 0.12 -13.98 9.49
CA VAL A 362 -0.27 -12.64 9.03
C VAL A 362 0.96 -11.83 8.68
N ILE A 363 0.94 -11.21 7.51
CA ILE A 363 1.93 -10.23 7.07
C ILE A 363 1.26 -8.84 7.07
N VAL A 364 1.89 -7.88 7.74
CA VAL A 364 1.50 -6.46 7.73
C VAL A 364 2.77 -5.64 7.50
N ALA A 365 3.05 -5.34 6.22
CA ALA A 365 4.25 -4.65 5.79
C ALA A 365 3.93 -3.79 4.55
N THR A 366 4.82 -3.76 3.55
CA THR A 366 4.57 -3.11 2.24
C THR A 366 3.27 -3.60 1.59
N GLY A 367 2.88 -4.84 1.86
CA GLY A 367 1.55 -5.36 1.58
C GLY A 367 0.99 -6.05 2.83
N THR A 368 -0.27 -6.50 2.74
CA THR A 368 -0.88 -7.33 3.77
C THR A 368 -1.47 -8.59 3.17
N ASN A 369 -1.24 -9.71 3.86
CA ASN A 369 -1.81 -11.00 3.52
C ASN A 369 -1.94 -11.87 4.77
N ALA A 370 -2.73 -12.94 4.71
CA ALA A 370 -2.83 -13.93 5.78
C ALA A 370 -2.94 -15.36 5.24
N SER A 371 -2.55 -16.32 6.08
CA SER A 371 -2.78 -17.74 5.87
C SER A 371 -3.41 -18.37 7.11
N TYR A 372 -4.17 -19.44 6.92
CA TYR A 372 -4.75 -20.19 8.03
C TYR A 372 -4.96 -21.66 7.67
N MET A 373 -5.13 -22.52 8.68
CA MET A 373 -5.46 -23.93 8.46
C MET A 373 -6.96 -24.13 8.20
N GLU A 374 -7.34 -24.71 7.06
CA GLU A 374 -8.73 -24.98 6.66
C GLU A 374 -9.00 -26.49 6.49
N ASP A 375 -10.26 -26.89 6.69
CA ASP A 375 -10.73 -28.24 6.36
C ASP A 375 -10.91 -28.39 4.85
N VAL A 376 -10.26 -29.41 4.25
CA VAL A 376 -10.31 -29.66 2.79
C VAL A 376 -11.73 -29.86 2.28
N LYS A 377 -12.63 -30.38 3.12
CA LYS A 377 -14.06 -30.54 2.82
C LYS A 377 -14.78 -29.21 2.53
N LYS A 378 -14.23 -28.08 2.98
CA LYS A 378 -14.74 -26.73 2.69
C LYS A 378 -14.09 -26.08 1.47
N ILE A 379 -13.30 -26.81 0.69
CA ILE A 379 -12.62 -26.32 -0.52
C ILE A 379 -13.19 -27.00 -1.78
N PRO A 380 -14.43 -26.67 -2.23
CA PRO A 380 -15.05 -27.34 -3.39
C PRO A 380 -14.21 -27.34 -4.67
N LYS A 381 -13.37 -26.31 -4.88
CA LYS A 381 -12.50 -26.24 -6.06
C LYS A 381 -11.41 -27.32 -6.11
N LEU A 382 -11.17 -28.03 -5.02
CA LEU A 382 -10.22 -29.15 -4.94
C LEU A 382 -10.87 -30.53 -5.02
N LYS A 383 -12.17 -30.63 -5.31
CA LYS A 383 -12.91 -31.91 -5.31
C LYS A 383 -12.30 -33.00 -6.22
N ASP A 384 -11.64 -32.59 -7.30
CA ASP A 384 -11.05 -33.49 -8.31
C ASP A 384 -9.52 -33.65 -8.14
N VAL A 385 -8.95 -33.11 -7.05
CA VAL A 385 -7.52 -33.18 -6.74
C VAL A 385 -7.27 -34.31 -5.75
N ASP A 386 -6.34 -35.19 -6.07
CA ASP A 386 -5.91 -36.26 -5.14
C ASP A 386 -5.07 -35.67 -4.01
N PHE A 387 -5.70 -35.47 -2.85
CA PHE A 387 -5.08 -34.92 -1.66
C PHE A 387 -5.55 -35.70 -0.42
N PRO A 388 -4.73 -36.62 0.14
CA PRO A 388 -5.17 -37.59 1.13
C PRO A 388 -5.27 -37.04 2.57
N TYR A 389 -5.21 -35.72 2.76
CA TYR A 389 -5.21 -35.08 4.08
C TYR A 389 -6.52 -34.34 4.34
N GLU A 390 -6.92 -34.26 5.61
CA GLU A 390 -8.19 -33.62 6.00
C GLU A 390 -8.12 -32.10 6.03
N LYS A 391 -6.92 -31.54 6.22
CA LYS A 391 -6.67 -30.11 6.37
C LYS A 391 -5.59 -29.63 5.40
N MET A 392 -5.61 -28.34 5.13
CA MET A 392 -4.62 -27.66 4.31
C MET A 392 -4.48 -26.21 4.76
N ILE A 393 -3.26 -25.68 4.78
CA ILE A 393 -3.06 -24.23 4.92
C ILE A 393 -3.57 -23.54 3.65
N ILE A 394 -4.40 -22.52 3.81
CA ILE A 394 -4.86 -21.64 2.74
C ILE A 394 -4.10 -20.33 2.84
N ASP A 395 -3.54 -19.89 1.72
CA ASP A 395 -3.12 -18.51 1.51
C ASP A 395 -4.33 -17.70 1.06
N THR A 396 -4.75 -16.72 1.86
CA THR A 396 -6.00 -16.00 1.58
C THR A 396 -5.89 -15.09 0.36
N GLU A 397 -4.70 -14.50 0.12
CA GLU A 397 -4.52 -13.32 -0.73
C GLU A 397 -5.59 -12.25 -0.43
N TRP A 398 -5.80 -11.95 0.86
CA TRP A 398 -6.94 -11.15 1.33
C TRP A 398 -6.92 -9.69 0.89
N GLY A 399 -5.82 -9.23 0.29
CA GLY A 399 -5.68 -7.83 -0.07
C GLY A 399 -6.59 -7.44 -1.25
N GLY A 400 -7.15 -8.42 -1.97
CA GLY A 400 -8.15 -8.17 -3.01
C GLY A 400 -9.52 -7.76 -2.43
N PHE A 401 -9.71 -7.86 -1.12
CA PHE A 401 -10.94 -7.43 -0.46
C PHE A 401 -11.25 -5.95 -0.75
N GLY A 402 -12.36 -5.71 -1.45
CA GLY A 402 -12.82 -4.37 -1.82
C GLY A 402 -12.54 -3.97 -3.27
N ASP A 403 -11.86 -4.81 -4.05
CA ASP A 403 -11.66 -4.64 -5.50
C ASP A 403 -12.99 -4.70 -6.28
N GLY A 404 -13.96 -5.46 -5.75
CA GLY A 404 -15.32 -5.60 -6.30
C GLY A 404 -16.32 -4.61 -5.69
N GLY A 405 -15.86 -3.62 -4.91
CA GLY A 405 -16.70 -2.65 -4.21
C GLY A 405 -17.24 -3.15 -2.87
N GLU A 406 -16.78 -4.30 -2.37
CA GLU A 406 -17.18 -4.88 -1.08
C GLU A 406 -16.92 -3.91 0.09
N ALA A 407 -15.86 -3.12 -0.02
CA ALA A 407 -15.40 -2.16 0.98
C ALA A 407 -15.87 -0.72 0.71
N GLU A 408 -16.73 -0.46 -0.28
CA GLU A 408 -17.08 0.92 -0.68
C GLU A 408 -17.68 1.75 0.47
N PHE A 409 -18.34 1.09 1.42
CA PHE A 409 -18.95 1.72 2.59
C PHE A 409 -17.94 2.24 3.62
N ILE A 410 -16.67 1.83 3.54
CA ILE A 410 -15.58 2.32 4.39
C ILE A 410 -14.56 3.17 3.64
N LYS A 411 -14.59 3.20 2.29
CA LYS A 411 -13.67 4.00 1.48
C LYS A 411 -13.95 5.49 1.63
N THR A 412 -12.93 6.23 2.05
CA THR A 412 -12.93 7.70 2.09
C THR A 412 -12.53 8.27 0.72
N GLN A 413 -12.68 9.58 0.56
CA GLN A 413 -12.16 10.28 -0.63
C GLN A 413 -10.64 10.15 -0.79
N TYR A 414 -9.91 9.95 0.31
CA TYR A 414 -8.46 9.84 0.31
C TYR A 414 -8.01 8.48 -0.23
N ASP A 415 -8.68 7.41 0.17
CA ASP A 415 -8.43 6.07 -0.34
C ASP A 415 -8.63 6.02 -1.87
N ARG A 416 -9.70 6.65 -2.37
CA ARG A 416 -9.96 6.76 -3.81
C ARG A 416 -8.85 7.50 -4.55
N ILE A 417 -8.31 8.58 -3.97
CA ILE A 417 -7.19 9.33 -4.57
C ILE A 417 -5.90 8.51 -4.57
N VAL A 418 -5.65 7.71 -3.53
CA VAL A 418 -4.49 6.82 -3.45
C VAL A 418 -4.60 5.73 -4.51
N ASP A 419 -5.75 5.07 -4.60
CA ASP A 419 -6.03 4.02 -5.59
C ASP A 419 -5.91 4.55 -7.04
N GLU A 420 -6.55 5.67 -7.36
CA GLU A 420 -6.49 6.32 -8.68
C GLU A 420 -5.07 6.69 -9.13
N ARG A 421 -4.15 6.91 -8.17
CA ARG A 421 -2.76 7.29 -8.43
C ARG A 421 -1.78 6.14 -8.25
N SER A 422 -2.28 4.94 -7.92
CA SER A 422 -1.46 3.76 -7.74
C SER A 422 -0.96 3.20 -9.08
N VAL A 423 -0.07 2.20 -9.01
CA VAL A 423 0.41 1.50 -10.21
C VAL A 423 -0.69 0.64 -10.84
N HIS A 424 -1.66 0.17 -10.04
CA HIS A 424 -2.74 -0.71 -10.47
C HIS A 424 -4.09 -0.19 -9.94
N PRO A 425 -4.65 0.89 -10.53
CA PRO A 425 -5.92 1.43 -10.07
C PRO A 425 -7.06 0.41 -10.08
N GLY A 426 -7.84 0.38 -9.00
CA GLY A 426 -8.96 -0.53 -8.76
C GLY A 426 -8.58 -1.90 -8.19
N VAL A 427 -7.31 -2.09 -7.82
CA VAL A 427 -6.77 -3.35 -7.30
C VAL A 427 -5.93 -3.06 -6.06
N GLN A 428 -6.28 -3.67 -4.92
CA GLN A 428 -5.55 -3.51 -3.64
C GLN A 428 -5.48 -2.04 -3.19
N TRP A 429 -6.67 -1.41 -3.13
CA TRP A 429 -6.95 0.02 -2.98
C TRP A 429 -6.34 0.73 -1.74
#